data_AF-A0AA39TYY0-F1
#
_entry.id   AF-A0AA39TYY0-F1
#
_cell.length_a   1.000
_cell.length_b   1.000
_cell.length_c   1.000
_cell.angle_alpha   90.00
_cell.angle_beta   90.00
_cell.angle_gamma   90.00
#
_symmetry.space_group_name_H-M   'P 1'
#
loop_
_entity.id
_entity.type
_entity.pdbx_description
1 polymer ?
#
loop_
_entity_poly.entity_id
_entity_poly.type
_entity_poly.pdbx_seq_one_letter_code
_entity_poly.pdbx_strand_id
1 'polypeptide(L)'
;MRSLLSLLLVAVSVNAWFRLPCTLPLVQERLDPILQPGSNPSQHVHTVHGGSNFGPASTYQTMRQSQCTSCQVGQDLSNYWFPKLYFRDPQTGLFESVPNGGLLIYYQNRGSMDVANGGPGLKAFPEGFRMITGDPRKRSFQYPTGLGTQAELAERAIAWVCLRYTTSNPDYGGTGGFPYTDCEAGFQSRLHFPACWDGVNVDSSDHKSHVAFLSQLDNGDCPSTHPVGLMKLFYEITWDIHDFAGRWSESDGWPFVYALTDPTGYGWHGDFQNGWDVDALQRAIDQCNDPDNDTINGVFNACSVFNIISADTANQCKINAVVNEDTEGTLAKLPGCNPLQKGPGDATIYSDAQCPY
;
A
#
# COMPACT_ATOMS: atom_id res chain seq x y z
N MET A 1 46.25 9.69 27.82
CA MET A 1 45.65 10.21 26.58
C MET A 1 44.35 9.47 26.35
N ARG A 2 43.21 10.17 26.47
CA ARG A 2 41.87 9.64 26.20
C ARG A 2 41.65 9.71 24.68
N SER A 3 41.42 8.57 24.03
CA SER A 3 41.01 8.56 22.62
C SER A 3 39.48 8.52 22.57
N LEU A 4 38.87 9.57 22.06
CA LEU A 4 37.45 9.63 21.72
C LEU A 4 37.24 8.79 20.45
N LEU A 5 36.52 7.68 20.56
CA LEU A 5 35.90 7.04 19.40
C LEU A 5 34.60 7.79 19.11
N SER A 6 34.59 8.59 18.05
CA SER A 6 33.37 9.15 17.47
C SER A 6 32.60 8.03 16.78
N LEU A 7 31.42 7.67 17.31
CA LEU A 7 30.46 6.84 16.60
C LEU A 7 29.84 7.71 15.48
N LEU A 8 30.18 7.44 14.23
CA LEU A 8 29.39 7.92 13.10
C LEU A 8 28.08 7.12 13.08
N LEU A 9 26.97 7.76 13.44
CA LEU A 9 25.66 7.31 12.99
C LEU A 9 25.59 7.57 11.48
N VAL A 10 25.76 6.51 10.69
CA VAL A 10 25.36 6.53 9.29
C VAL A 10 23.84 6.46 9.28
N ALA A 11 23.19 7.62 9.21
CA ALA A 11 21.82 7.67 8.75
C ALA A 11 21.84 7.17 7.30
N VAL A 12 21.40 5.94 7.07
CA VAL A 12 21.22 5.43 5.72
C VAL A 12 20.04 6.20 5.15
N SER A 13 20.34 7.28 4.41
CA SER A 13 19.34 8.02 3.65
C SER A 13 18.75 7.06 2.62
N VAL A 14 17.55 6.58 2.89
CA VAL A 14 16.76 5.83 1.92
C VAL A 14 16.40 6.84 0.84
N ASN A 15 17.11 6.83 -0.29
CA ASN A 15 16.87 7.73 -1.43
C ASN A 15 15.43 7.49 -1.92
N ALA A 16 14.45 8.27 -1.49
CA ALA A 16 13.12 8.28 -2.06
C ALA A 16 13.10 9.38 -3.13
N TRP A 17 12.54 9.11 -4.31
CA TRP A 17 12.54 10.11 -5.38
C TRP A 17 11.47 11.17 -5.14
N PHE A 18 10.23 10.73 -4.89
CA PHE A 18 9.25 11.58 -4.21
C PHE A 18 8.33 10.75 -3.33
N ARG A 19 7.89 11.37 -2.25
CA ARG A 19 6.85 10.87 -1.36
C ARG A 19 5.58 11.62 -1.67
N LEU A 20 4.63 10.96 -2.31
CA LEU A 20 3.32 11.51 -2.63
C LEU A 20 2.40 11.36 -1.43
N PRO A 21 2.04 12.45 -0.74
CA PRO A 21 1.07 12.39 0.34
C PRO A 21 -0.34 12.34 -0.28
N CYS A 22 -1.06 11.26 0.02
CA CYS A 22 -2.50 11.22 -0.10
C CYS A 22 -3.09 11.45 1.28
N THR A 23 -3.97 12.45 1.35
CA THR A 23 -4.57 12.94 2.59
C THR A 23 -5.68 11.99 3.05
N LEU A 24 -6.82 12.49 3.52
CA LEU A 24 -7.92 11.61 3.93
C LEU A 24 -8.47 10.76 2.75
N PRO A 25 -8.97 9.53 3.01
CA PRO A 25 -9.46 8.63 1.97
C PRO A 25 -10.52 9.25 1.05
N LEU A 26 -10.41 9.01 -0.25
CA LEU A 26 -11.42 9.41 -1.25
C LEU A 26 -12.79 8.79 -0.92
N VAL A 27 -12.80 7.50 -0.59
CA VAL A 27 -13.95 6.69 -0.17
C VAL A 27 -13.47 5.46 0.60
N GLN A 28 -14.35 4.88 1.43
CA GLN A 28 -14.15 3.59 2.07
C GLN A 28 -15.37 2.71 1.77
N GLU A 29 -15.22 1.74 0.88
CA GLU A 29 -16.33 0.90 0.45
C GLU A 29 -15.85 -0.46 -0.05
N ARG A 30 -16.81 -1.35 -0.33
CA ARG A 30 -16.55 -2.71 -0.78
C ARG A 30 -16.47 -2.77 -2.31
N LEU A 31 -15.45 -2.15 -2.90
CA LEU A 31 -15.25 -2.12 -4.36
C LEU A 31 -13.81 -2.40 -4.76
N ASP A 32 -13.67 -3.17 -5.83
CA ASP A 32 -12.39 -3.55 -6.43
C ASP A 32 -12.53 -3.68 -7.95
N PRO A 33 -12.27 -2.60 -8.72
CA PRO A 33 -12.40 -2.62 -10.18
C PRO A 33 -11.29 -3.40 -10.89
N ILE A 34 -10.23 -3.83 -10.18
CA ILE A 34 -9.19 -4.69 -10.74
C ILE A 34 -9.64 -6.14 -10.65
N LEU A 35 -9.88 -6.64 -9.43
CA LEU A 35 -10.21 -8.05 -9.22
C LEU A 35 -11.65 -8.40 -9.61
N GLN A 36 -12.56 -7.42 -9.58
CA GLN A 36 -13.99 -7.64 -9.86
C GLN A 36 -14.61 -6.52 -10.70
N PRO A 37 -14.11 -6.31 -11.92
CA PRO A 37 -14.58 -5.23 -12.79
C PRO A 37 -16.10 -5.34 -13.01
N GLY A 38 -16.81 -4.25 -12.76
CA GLY A 38 -18.26 -4.11 -12.88
C GLY A 38 -19.07 -4.60 -11.67
N SER A 39 -18.44 -5.21 -10.66
CA SER A 39 -19.15 -5.69 -9.47
C SER A 39 -19.47 -4.54 -8.52
N ASN A 40 -20.65 -4.60 -7.91
CA ASN A 40 -21.06 -3.74 -6.80
C ASN A 40 -22.01 -4.56 -5.91
N PRO A 41 -21.57 -5.05 -4.73
CA PRO A 41 -20.24 -4.90 -4.12
C PRO A 41 -19.19 -5.95 -4.59
N SER A 42 -17.94 -5.71 -4.21
CA SER A 42 -16.78 -6.61 -4.25
C SER A 42 -16.58 -7.35 -2.90
N GLN A 43 -15.44 -8.01 -2.67
CA GLN A 43 -15.28 -8.97 -1.56
C GLN A 43 -15.20 -8.37 -0.15
N HIS A 44 -14.36 -7.36 0.06
CA HIS A 44 -14.07 -6.79 1.37
C HIS A 44 -13.83 -5.28 1.25
N VAL A 45 -13.90 -4.56 2.38
CA VAL A 45 -13.82 -3.10 2.38
C VAL A 45 -12.39 -2.66 2.10
N HIS A 46 -12.24 -1.72 1.18
CA HIS A 46 -10.98 -1.05 0.91
C HIS A 46 -11.04 0.41 1.36
N THR A 47 -9.87 0.94 1.75
CA THR A 47 -9.63 2.38 1.85
C THR A 47 -9.03 2.83 0.53
N VAL A 48 -9.69 3.77 -0.15
CA VAL A 48 -9.31 4.21 -1.50
C VAL A 48 -8.81 5.65 -1.45
N HIS A 49 -7.71 5.93 -2.16
CA HIS A 49 -7.16 7.27 -2.38
C HIS A 49 -7.00 7.53 -3.88
N GLY A 50 -6.89 8.81 -4.26
CA GLY A 50 -6.55 9.25 -5.60
C GLY A 50 -7.70 9.93 -6.34
N GLY A 51 -7.79 9.69 -7.65
CA GLY A 51 -8.72 10.36 -8.56
C GLY A 51 -10.21 10.07 -8.30
N SER A 52 -11.06 11.09 -8.44
CA SER A 52 -12.51 11.04 -8.17
C SER A 52 -13.37 10.17 -9.09
N ASN A 53 -12.81 9.53 -10.12
CA ASN A 53 -13.55 8.63 -11.01
C ASN A 53 -13.30 7.15 -10.69
N PHE A 54 -12.90 6.87 -9.45
CA PHE A 54 -12.95 5.52 -8.90
C PHE A 54 -14.39 4.99 -8.95
N GLY A 55 -14.56 3.75 -9.37
CA GLY A 55 -15.86 3.10 -9.42
C GLY A 55 -15.75 1.71 -10.03
N PRO A 56 -16.85 0.92 -10.06
CA PRO A 56 -16.82 -0.50 -10.42
C PRO A 56 -16.17 -0.82 -11.77
N ALA A 57 -16.25 0.11 -12.73
CA ALA A 57 -15.74 -0.07 -14.09
C ALA A 57 -14.71 1.02 -14.48
N SER A 58 -13.97 1.58 -13.52
CA SER A 58 -12.96 2.59 -13.80
C SER A 58 -11.90 2.07 -14.78
N THR A 59 -11.55 2.88 -15.77
CA THR A 59 -10.44 2.66 -16.70
C THR A 59 -9.44 3.81 -16.60
N TYR A 60 -8.29 3.69 -17.27
CA TYR A 60 -7.36 4.81 -17.40
C TYR A 60 -8.07 6.07 -17.96
N GLN A 61 -8.88 5.91 -19.01
CA GLN A 61 -9.56 7.03 -19.65
C GLN A 61 -10.58 7.70 -18.72
N THR A 62 -11.33 6.93 -17.92
CA THR A 62 -12.27 7.52 -16.96
C THR A 62 -11.52 8.18 -15.82
N MET A 63 -10.44 7.59 -15.30
CA MET A 63 -9.61 8.21 -14.25
C MET A 63 -8.97 9.52 -14.72
N ARG A 64 -8.51 9.60 -15.97
CA ARG A 64 -7.99 10.86 -16.54
C ARG A 64 -9.05 11.98 -16.67
N GLN A 65 -10.32 11.67 -16.46
CA GLN A 65 -11.44 12.63 -16.39
C GLN A 65 -11.84 12.98 -14.95
N SER A 66 -11.13 12.49 -13.93
CA SER A 66 -11.38 12.86 -12.54
C SER A 66 -11.29 14.37 -12.35
N GLN A 67 -12.23 14.92 -11.58
CA GLN A 67 -12.33 16.36 -11.33
C GLN A 67 -11.41 16.81 -10.19
N CYS A 68 -11.00 15.87 -9.34
CA CYS A 68 -10.07 16.08 -8.25
C CYS A 68 -9.30 14.78 -7.92
N THR A 69 -8.30 14.90 -7.07
CA THR A 69 -7.56 13.77 -6.46
C THR A 69 -7.39 14.02 -4.96
N SER A 70 -7.42 12.97 -4.16
CA SER A 70 -7.14 13.05 -2.71
C SER A 70 -5.64 13.12 -2.38
N CYS A 71 -4.77 13.26 -3.40
CA CYS A 71 -3.32 13.29 -3.29
C CYS A 71 -2.73 14.63 -3.75
N GLN A 72 -1.57 15.03 -3.23
CA GLN A 72 -1.08 16.41 -3.38
C GLN A 72 -0.40 16.76 -4.72
N VAL A 73 -0.40 15.86 -5.70
CA VAL A 73 0.08 16.12 -7.07
C VAL A 73 -1.10 16.05 -8.03
N GLY A 74 -1.53 17.18 -8.56
CA GLY A 74 -2.75 17.27 -9.37
C GLY A 74 -2.68 16.56 -10.73
N GLN A 75 -1.48 16.23 -11.21
CA GLN A 75 -1.30 15.41 -12.41
C GLN A 75 -1.57 13.93 -12.16
N ASP A 76 -1.59 13.49 -10.90
CA ASP A 76 -1.86 12.12 -10.50
C ASP A 76 -3.35 11.90 -10.21
N LEU A 77 -4.01 11.26 -11.17
CA LEU A 77 -5.41 10.82 -11.04
C LEU A 77 -5.50 9.30 -10.91
N SER A 78 -4.41 8.63 -10.54
CA SER A 78 -4.41 7.20 -10.26
C SER A 78 -5.30 6.88 -9.06
N ASN A 79 -5.67 5.61 -8.92
CA ASN A 79 -6.29 5.11 -7.69
C ASN A 79 -5.36 4.13 -6.99
N TYR A 80 -5.32 4.27 -5.66
CA TYR A 80 -4.51 3.49 -4.73
C TYR A 80 -5.44 2.96 -3.66
N TRP A 81 -5.50 1.65 -3.45
CA TRP A 81 -6.34 1.12 -2.39
C TRP A 81 -5.75 -0.12 -1.74
N PHE A 82 -6.24 -0.37 -0.53
CA PHE A 82 -5.80 -1.46 0.34
C PHE A 82 -6.95 -1.85 1.29
N PRO A 83 -7.00 -3.09 1.77
CA PRO A 83 -8.00 -3.53 2.72
C PRO A 83 -7.98 -2.74 4.03
N LYS A 84 -9.17 -2.39 4.54
CA LYS A 84 -9.37 -1.67 5.80
C LYS A 84 -8.99 -2.53 7.02
N LEU A 85 -8.49 -1.89 8.09
CA LEU A 85 -8.28 -2.52 9.40
C LEU A 85 -9.47 -2.26 10.33
N TYR A 86 -9.88 -3.28 11.09
CA TYR A 86 -10.94 -3.22 12.10
C TYR A 86 -10.42 -3.69 13.45
N PHE A 87 -10.84 -3.03 14.52
CA PHE A 87 -10.72 -3.50 15.89
C PHE A 87 -11.87 -4.46 16.18
N ARG A 88 -11.59 -5.64 16.72
CA ARG A 88 -12.60 -6.57 17.25
C ARG A 88 -12.52 -6.53 18.77
N ASP A 89 -13.52 -5.94 19.39
CA ASP A 89 -13.58 -5.78 20.83
C ASP A 89 -13.54 -7.15 21.54
N PRO A 90 -12.53 -7.43 22.40
CA PRO A 90 -12.41 -8.71 23.08
C PRO A 90 -13.58 -9.04 24.03
N GLN A 91 -14.28 -8.02 24.54
CA GLN A 91 -15.39 -8.16 25.48
C GLN A 91 -16.73 -8.40 24.77
N THR A 92 -17.00 -7.63 23.71
CA THR A 92 -18.30 -7.67 23.02
C THR A 92 -18.29 -8.52 21.75
N GLY A 93 -17.12 -8.71 21.14
CA GLY A 93 -16.95 -9.37 19.84
C GLY A 93 -17.39 -8.52 18.64
N LEU A 94 -17.83 -7.27 18.87
CA LEU A 94 -18.21 -6.31 17.83
C LEU A 94 -16.97 -5.72 17.15
N PHE A 95 -17.16 -5.20 15.95
CA PHE A 95 -16.12 -4.62 15.12
C PHE A 95 -16.26 -3.11 15.01
N GLU A 96 -15.14 -2.40 15.00
CA GLU A 96 -15.06 -0.96 14.74
C GLU A 96 -13.95 -0.69 13.73
N SER A 97 -14.21 0.18 12.77
CA SER A 97 -13.21 0.60 11.78
C SER A 97 -12.07 1.35 12.47
N VAL A 98 -10.81 0.99 12.17
CA VAL A 98 -9.64 1.72 12.69
C VAL A 98 -9.35 2.91 11.77
N PRO A 99 -9.25 4.14 12.30
CA PRO A 99 -8.82 5.30 11.52
C PRO A 99 -7.38 5.15 11.00
N ASN A 100 -7.07 5.87 9.94
CA ASN A 100 -5.69 6.09 9.50
C ASN A 100 -5.51 7.56 9.09
N GLY A 101 -4.29 8.05 9.22
CA GLY A 101 -3.92 9.42 8.87
C GLY A 101 -3.79 9.70 7.36
N GLY A 102 -4.15 8.74 6.51
CA GLY A 102 -3.99 8.79 5.06
C GLY A 102 -3.02 7.74 4.53
N LEU A 103 -2.55 7.97 3.30
CA LEU A 103 -1.65 7.08 2.57
C LEU A 103 -0.44 7.87 2.10
N LEU A 104 0.76 7.43 2.46
CA LEU A 104 2.00 7.95 1.88
C LEU A 104 2.50 6.96 0.82
N ILE A 105 2.50 7.36 -0.45
CA ILE A 105 3.08 6.55 -1.52
C ILE A 105 4.48 7.05 -1.82
N TYR A 106 5.43 6.15 -1.69
CA TYR A 106 6.81 6.39 -2.11
C TYR A 106 6.94 5.91 -3.55
N TYR A 107 7.34 6.83 -4.40
CA TYR A 107 7.82 6.55 -5.74
C TYR A 107 9.34 6.51 -5.65
N GLN A 108 9.91 5.31 -5.78
CA GLN A 108 11.31 5.06 -5.49
C GLN A 108 12.06 4.65 -6.75
N ASN A 109 13.14 5.35 -7.05
CA ASN A 109 14.11 4.88 -8.02
C ASN A 109 14.98 3.80 -7.36
N ARG A 110 14.83 2.57 -7.83
CA ARG A 110 15.47 1.38 -7.27
C ARG A 110 15.93 0.48 -8.41
N GLY A 111 16.90 -0.36 -8.07
CA GLY A 111 17.37 -1.40 -8.95
C GLY A 111 18.38 -0.94 -9.99
N SER A 112 18.98 -1.91 -10.65
CA SER A 112 20.02 -1.71 -11.66
C SER A 112 19.55 -1.04 -12.94
N MET A 113 18.23 -0.91 -13.15
CA MET A 113 17.67 -0.25 -14.32
C MET A 113 17.69 1.28 -14.24
N ASP A 114 17.85 1.84 -13.05
CA ASP A 114 17.94 3.30 -12.86
C ASP A 114 19.22 3.88 -13.45
N VAL A 115 19.14 5.09 -14.03
CA VAL A 115 20.29 5.77 -14.66
C VAL A 115 21.39 6.05 -13.65
N ALA A 116 21.02 6.37 -12.40
CA ALA A 116 21.98 6.60 -11.32
C ALA A 116 22.79 5.34 -10.96
N ASN A 117 22.27 4.16 -11.29
CA ASN A 117 22.93 2.86 -11.10
C ASN A 117 23.57 2.32 -12.39
N GLY A 118 23.63 3.13 -13.46
CA GLY A 118 24.21 2.75 -14.76
C GLY A 118 23.25 1.97 -15.68
N GLY A 119 21.96 1.91 -15.35
CA GLY A 119 20.93 1.29 -16.18
C GLY A 119 20.42 2.17 -17.33
N PRO A 120 19.50 1.64 -18.17
CA PRO A 120 18.91 2.36 -19.30
C PRO A 120 17.90 3.45 -18.90
N GLY A 121 17.55 3.55 -17.62
CA GLY A 121 16.58 4.48 -17.06
C GLY A 121 15.20 3.86 -16.82
N LEU A 122 14.57 4.28 -15.73
CA LEU A 122 13.23 3.82 -15.35
C LEU A 122 12.15 4.42 -16.26
N LYS A 123 11.05 3.69 -16.41
CA LYS A 123 9.89 4.13 -17.18
C LYS A 123 8.71 4.49 -16.27
N ALA A 124 7.98 5.53 -16.67
CA ALA A 124 6.66 5.80 -16.15
C ALA A 124 5.70 4.64 -16.46
N PHE A 125 4.68 4.47 -15.62
CA PHE A 125 3.62 3.50 -15.88
C PHE A 125 2.87 3.87 -17.17
N PRO A 126 2.73 2.95 -18.14
CA PRO A 126 2.01 3.23 -19.38
C PRO A 126 0.51 3.43 -19.14
N GLU A 127 -0.19 3.99 -20.11
CA GLU A 127 -1.65 4.10 -20.07
C GLU A 127 -2.30 2.73 -19.88
N GLY A 128 -3.32 2.65 -19.02
CA GLY A 128 -3.99 1.38 -18.72
C GLY A 128 -3.25 0.48 -17.74
N PHE A 129 -2.04 0.85 -17.30
CA PHE A 129 -1.26 0.03 -16.38
C PHE A 129 -1.97 -0.18 -15.05
N ARG A 130 -2.00 -1.43 -14.57
CA ARG A 130 -2.53 -1.76 -13.25
C ARG A 130 -1.84 -3.00 -12.70
N MET A 131 -1.63 -3.03 -11.39
CA MET A 131 -1.00 -4.17 -10.72
C MET A 131 -1.47 -4.29 -9.28
N ILE A 132 -1.31 -5.48 -8.73
CA ILE A 132 -1.58 -5.77 -7.32
C ILE A 132 -0.35 -6.40 -6.65
N THR A 133 -0.22 -6.20 -5.35
CA THR A 133 0.79 -6.85 -4.50
C THR A 133 0.14 -7.51 -3.29
N GLY A 134 0.77 -8.54 -2.72
CA GLY A 134 0.19 -9.33 -1.63
C GLY A 134 -0.85 -10.36 -2.08
N ASP A 135 -1.45 -11.10 -1.16
CA ASP A 135 -2.47 -12.13 -1.45
C ASP A 135 -3.49 -12.21 -0.31
N PRO A 136 -4.79 -11.92 -0.57
CA PRO A 136 -5.84 -11.90 0.44
C PRO A 136 -6.02 -13.21 1.22
N ARG A 137 -5.56 -14.31 0.65
CA ARG A 137 -5.79 -15.64 1.21
C ARG A 137 -4.77 -16.04 2.25
N LYS A 138 -3.58 -15.44 2.27
CA LYS A 138 -2.47 -15.92 3.12
C LYS A 138 -2.81 -15.79 4.60
N ARG A 139 -2.46 -16.81 5.39
CA ARG A 139 -2.56 -16.79 6.87
C ARG A 139 -1.26 -17.16 7.58
N SER A 140 -0.26 -17.57 6.81
CA SER A 140 1.13 -17.78 7.24
C SER A 140 2.05 -17.63 6.03
N PHE A 141 3.36 -17.58 6.27
CA PHE A 141 4.33 -17.79 5.20
C PHE A 141 4.35 -19.23 4.72
N GLN A 142 4.54 -19.40 3.42
CA GLN A 142 4.72 -20.69 2.76
C GLN A 142 6.17 -20.88 2.28
N TYR A 143 6.95 -19.79 2.20
CA TYR A 143 8.35 -19.83 1.76
C TYR A 143 9.31 -19.41 2.88
N PRO A 144 10.43 -20.13 3.07
CA PRO A 144 11.53 -19.68 3.93
C PRO A 144 12.10 -18.33 3.49
N THR A 145 12.32 -17.43 4.45
CA THR A 145 12.96 -16.13 4.20
C THR A 145 14.34 -16.30 3.57
N GLY A 146 14.64 -15.51 2.54
CA GLY A 146 15.94 -15.47 1.88
C GLY A 146 16.08 -16.38 0.66
N LEU A 147 14.99 -17.04 0.21
CA LEU A 147 15.01 -17.82 -1.02
C LEU A 147 15.22 -16.97 -2.29
N GLY A 148 14.76 -15.71 -2.29
CA GLY A 148 14.92 -14.81 -3.45
C GLY A 148 14.09 -15.20 -4.67
N THR A 149 13.12 -16.12 -4.51
CA THR A 149 12.15 -16.43 -5.55
C THR A 149 11.06 -15.36 -5.57
N GLN A 150 10.43 -15.13 -6.72
CA GLN A 150 9.34 -14.15 -6.83
C GLN A 150 8.18 -14.45 -5.85
N ALA A 151 7.89 -15.72 -5.58
CA ALA A 151 6.85 -16.11 -4.63
C ALA A 151 7.23 -15.78 -3.18
N GLU A 152 8.50 -15.96 -2.80
CA GLU A 152 8.99 -15.58 -1.47
C GLU A 152 9.09 -14.06 -1.30
N LEU A 153 9.57 -13.36 -2.33
CA LEU A 153 9.62 -11.90 -2.35
C LEU A 153 8.20 -11.31 -2.22
N ALA A 154 7.19 -11.91 -2.85
CA ALA A 154 5.79 -11.50 -2.72
C ALA A 154 5.26 -11.67 -1.28
N GLU A 155 5.66 -12.71 -0.55
CA GLU A 155 5.29 -12.86 0.88
C GLU A 155 5.96 -11.80 1.75
N ARG A 156 7.23 -11.46 1.48
CA ARG A 156 7.96 -10.41 2.19
C ARG A 156 7.56 -8.98 1.81
N ALA A 157 6.83 -8.82 0.72
CA ALA A 157 6.34 -7.53 0.26
C ALA A 157 5.31 -6.91 1.23
N ILE A 158 4.72 -7.72 2.11
CA ILE A 158 3.84 -7.30 3.20
C ILE A 158 4.70 -7.14 4.45
N ALA A 159 4.83 -5.92 4.94
CA ALA A 159 5.63 -5.59 6.11
C ALA A 159 4.88 -4.65 7.05
N TRP A 160 5.42 -4.50 8.26
CA TRP A 160 4.89 -3.55 9.23
C TRP A 160 5.98 -3.06 10.18
N VAL A 161 5.72 -1.90 10.78
CA VAL A 161 6.46 -1.35 11.90
C VAL A 161 5.45 -0.87 12.94
N CYS A 162 5.70 -1.20 14.19
CA CYS A 162 4.92 -0.72 15.32
C CYS A 162 5.67 0.45 15.93
N LEU A 163 5.11 1.66 15.81
CA LEU A 163 5.80 2.90 16.15
C LEU A 163 5.76 3.13 17.67
N ARG A 164 6.87 2.86 18.36
CA ARG A 164 6.98 2.87 19.85
C ARG A 164 8.12 3.75 20.36
N TYR A 165 8.01 5.07 20.15
CA TYR A 165 9.09 6.03 20.44
C TYR A 165 9.44 6.23 21.92
N THR A 166 8.58 5.82 22.84
CA THR A 166 8.79 5.93 24.30
C THR A 166 9.48 4.70 24.89
N THR A 167 9.65 3.64 24.09
CA THR A 167 10.24 2.36 24.52
C THR A 167 11.64 2.19 23.97
N SER A 168 12.45 1.33 24.59
CA SER A 168 13.83 1.08 24.18
C SER A 168 13.97 0.24 22.89
N ASN A 169 12.88 -0.08 22.20
CA ASN A 169 12.89 -0.86 20.96
C ASN A 169 12.12 -0.15 19.83
N PRO A 170 12.70 0.92 19.23
CA PRO A 170 12.09 1.64 18.12
C PRO A 170 12.07 0.83 16.80
N ASP A 171 12.85 -0.25 16.71
CA ASP A 171 12.96 -1.11 15.52
C ASP A 171 11.96 -2.29 15.53
N TYR A 172 10.86 -2.15 16.26
CA TYR A 172 9.86 -3.21 16.38
C TYR A 172 9.01 -3.32 15.10
N GLY A 173 9.50 -4.10 14.14
CA GLY A 173 8.84 -4.36 12.86
C GLY A 173 8.99 -5.82 12.41
N GLY A 174 8.29 -6.17 11.33
CA GLY A 174 8.29 -7.51 10.78
C GLY A 174 7.77 -7.57 9.34
N THR A 175 7.91 -8.74 8.73
CA THR A 175 7.27 -9.09 7.46
C THR A 175 6.19 -10.12 7.70
N GLY A 176 5.01 -9.92 7.12
CA GLY A 176 3.81 -10.71 7.43
C GLY A 176 3.44 -10.67 8.92
N GLY A 177 2.31 -11.29 9.25
CA GLY A 177 1.85 -11.34 10.62
C GLY A 177 1.37 -9.99 11.16
N PHE A 178 0.93 -9.99 12.42
CA PHE A 178 0.69 -8.79 13.19
C PHE A 178 1.66 -8.69 14.38
N PRO A 179 1.91 -7.48 14.92
CA PRO A 179 2.52 -7.33 16.22
C PRO A 179 1.62 -7.90 17.33
N TYR A 180 2.18 -8.05 18.52
CA TYR A 180 1.48 -8.58 19.70
C TYR A 180 1.36 -7.56 20.84
N THR A 181 1.52 -6.28 20.52
CA THR A 181 1.66 -5.17 21.48
C THR A 181 1.05 -3.91 20.89
N ASP A 182 0.66 -2.98 21.76
CA ASP A 182 0.21 -1.67 21.34
C ASP A 182 1.34 -0.85 20.69
N CYS A 183 0.96 0.02 19.75
CA CYS A 183 1.87 0.89 19.01
C CYS A 183 1.47 2.34 19.29
N GLU A 184 2.10 2.95 20.29
CA GLU A 184 1.74 4.27 20.84
C GLU A 184 1.66 5.39 19.79
N ALA A 185 2.50 5.34 18.76
CA ALA A 185 2.50 6.29 17.66
C ALA A 185 1.89 5.72 16.36
N GLY A 186 1.18 4.59 16.45
CA GLY A 186 0.46 3.95 15.37
C GLY A 186 1.09 2.65 14.86
N PHE A 187 0.24 1.79 14.30
CA PHE A 187 0.65 0.58 13.59
C PHE A 187 0.85 0.94 12.12
N GLN A 188 2.09 0.89 11.66
CA GLN A 188 2.44 1.27 10.30
C GLN A 188 2.53 0.02 9.42
N SER A 189 1.53 -0.19 8.57
CA SER A 189 1.54 -1.24 7.57
C SER A 189 2.21 -0.76 6.28
N ARG A 190 2.99 -1.65 5.64
CA ARG A 190 3.85 -1.35 4.49
C ARG A 190 3.67 -2.36 3.37
N LEU A 191 3.55 -1.88 2.13
CA LEU A 191 3.45 -2.74 0.94
C LEU A 191 4.51 -2.37 -0.09
N HIS A 192 5.31 -3.35 -0.49
CA HIS A 192 6.20 -3.24 -1.63
C HIS A 192 5.47 -3.70 -2.89
N PHE A 193 5.54 -2.92 -3.96
CA PHE A 193 5.09 -3.35 -5.28
C PHE A 193 6.26 -3.88 -6.11
N PRO A 194 5.97 -4.77 -7.08
CA PRO A 194 6.87 -5.06 -8.20
C PRO A 194 7.38 -3.79 -8.89
N ALA A 195 8.60 -3.85 -9.43
CA ALA A 195 9.24 -2.70 -10.09
C ALA A 195 9.90 -3.07 -11.44
N CYS A 196 9.65 -4.28 -11.93
CA CYS A 196 10.11 -4.76 -13.22
C CYS A 196 8.90 -5.14 -14.06
N TRP A 197 8.92 -4.78 -15.34
CA TRP A 197 7.83 -4.95 -16.28
C TRP A 197 8.29 -5.77 -17.49
N ASP A 198 7.41 -6.60 -18.04
CA ASP A 198 7.67 -7.39 -19.23
C ASP A 198 7.87 -6.54 -20.51
N GLY A 199 7.52 -5.26 -20.46
CA GLY A 199 7.67 -4.31 -21.57
C GLY A 199 6.56 -4.39 -22.61
N VAL A 200 5.53 -5.21 -22.38
CA VAL A 200 4.49 -5.53 -23.35
C VAL A 200 3.10 -5.32 -22.77
N ASN A 201 2.80 -5.93 -21.62
CA ASN A 201 1.44 -6.02 -21.10
C ASN A 201 1.18 -4.97 -20.02
N VAL A 202 0.21 -4.08 -20.23
CA VAL A 202 -0.19 -3.11 -19.19
C VAL A 202 -0.99 -3.75 -18.06
N ASP A 203 -1.42 -4.99 -18.24
CA ASP A 203 -2.09 -5.81 -17.24
C ASP A 203 -1.98 -7.29 -17.63
N SER A 204 -2.18 -8.18 -16.66
CA SER A 204 -2.29 -9.63 -16.87
C SER A 204 -3.58 -10.17 -16.24
N SER A 205 -4.01 -11.38 -16.62
CA SER A 205 -5.25 -11.98 -16.09
C SER A 205 -5.25 -12.18 -14.57
N ASP A 206 -4.07 -12.25 -13.95
CA ASP A 206 -3.86 -12.34 -12.52
C ASP A 206 -3.37 -11.03 -11.89
N HIS A 207 -3.26 -9.95 -12.69
CA HIS A 207 -2.76 -8.63 -12.33
C HIS A 207 -1.34 -8.60 -11.73
N LYS A 208 -0.58 -9.70 -11.90
CA LYS A 208 0.73 -9.93 -11.28
C LYS A 208 1.78 -10.44 -12.27
N SER A 209 1.43 -11.33 -13.20
CA SER A 209 2.40 -12.01 -14.07
C SER A 209 3.09 -11.13 -15.12
N HIS A 210 2.57 -9.93 -15.40
CA HIS A 210 3.23 -8.94 -16.26
C HIS A 210 4.29 -8.09 -15.52
N VAL A 211 4.40 -8.25 -14.19
CA VAL A 211 5.37 -7.55 -13.35
C VAL A 211 6.17 -8.51 -12.46
N ALA A 212 7.35 -8.06 -12.03
CA ALA A 212 8.21 -8.80 -11.11
C ALA A 212 8.86 -7.89 -10.05
N PHE A 213 9.10 -8.46 -8.87
CA PHE A 213 9.93 -7.85 -7.85
C PHE A 213 11.39 -7.84 -8.28
N LEU A 214 12.12 -6.81 -7.84
CA LEU A 214 13.58 -6.79 -7.91
C LEU A 214 14.17 -7.94 -7.11
N SER A 215 15.37 -8.41 -7.47
CA SER A 215 16.00 -9.60 -6.87
C SER A 215 16.21 -9.54 -5.35
N GLN A 216 16.15 -8.34 -4.74
CA GLN A 216 16.27 -8.14 -3.29
C GLN A 216 15.04 -7.46 -2.67
N LEU A 217 13.88 -7.52 -3.33
CA LEU A 217 12.62 -6.84 -2.98
C LEU A 217 12.68 -5.31 -3.08
N ASP A 218 13.57 -4.68 -2.31
CA ASP A 218 13.72 -3.22 -2.30
C ASP A 218 14.64 -2.74 -3.42
N ASN A 219 15.67 -3.51 -3.76
CA ASN A 219 16.70 -3.17 -4.74
C ASN A 219 17.12 -4.43 -5.53
N GLY A 220 18.16 -4.31 -6.36
CA GLY A 220 18.73 -5.41 -7.13
C GLY A 220 18.33 -5.37 -8.60
N ASP A 221 18.32 -6.54 -9.23
CA ASP A 221 18.14 -6.66 -10.68
C ASP A 221 16.72 -7.03 -11.04
N CYS A 222 16.29 -6.56 -12.21
CA CYS A 222 15.11 -7.12 -12.86
C CYS A 222 15.43 -8.49 -13.48
N PRO A 223 14.52 -9.47 -13.38
CA PRO A 223 14.71 -10.74 -14.06
C PRO A 223 14.66 -10.53 -15.58
N SER A 224 15.32 -11.40 -16.34
CA SER A 224 15.37 -11.30 -17.81
C SER A 224 14.00 -11.39 -18.49
N THR A 225 12.99 -11.93 -17.80
CA THR A 225 11.59 -11.97 -18.26
C THR A 225 10.88 -10.62 -18.13
N HIS A 226 11.40 -9.70 -17.31
CA HIS A 226 10.82 -8.39 -17.04
C HIS A 226 11.89 -7.29 -17.20
N PRO A 227 12.38 -7.07 -18.43
CA PRO A 227 13.60 -6.29 -18.66
C PRO A 227 13.42 -4.77 -18.51
N VAL A 228 12.20 -4.27 -18.27
CA VAL A 228 11.93 -2.83 -18.14
C VAL A 228 11.78 -2.45 -16.67
N GLY A 229 12.65 -1.58 -16.17
CA GLY A 229 12.51 -1.01 -14.83
C GLY A 229 11.42 0.04 -14.76
N LEU A 230 10.53 -0.08 -13.78
CA LEU A 230 9.53 0.91 -13.41
C LEU A 230 9.95 1.63 -12.13
N MET A 231 9.34 2.78 -11.86
CA MET A 231 9.45 3.39 -10.53
C MET A 231 8.77 2.47 -9.50
N LYS A 232 9.48 2.11 -8.44
CA LYS A 232 8.95 1.20 -7.41
C LYS A 232 7.94 1.94 -6.54
N LEU A 233 6.72 1.43 -6.45
CA LEU A 233 5.75 1.89 -5.46
C LEU A 233 6.00 1.23 -4.11
N PHE A 234 5.91 2.02 -3.06
CA PHE A 234 5.88 1.54 -1.70
C PHE A 234 4.82 2.31 -0.91
N TYR A 235 3.82 1.60 -0.41
CA TYR A 235 2.74 2.21 0.37
C TYR A 235 3.09 2.15 1.85
N GLU A 236 2.84 3.25 2.55
CA GLU A 236 2.96 3.36 3.99
C GLU A 236 1.66 3.93 4.57
N ILE A 237 1.02 3.14 5.44
CA ILE A 237 -0.27 3.45 6.07
C ILE A 237 -0.07 3.37 7.58
N THR A 238 -0.33 4.44 8.30
CA THR A 238 -0.31 4.44 9.77
C THR A 238 -1.73 4.39 10.31
N TRP A 239 -2.04 3.30 11.01
CA TRP A 239 -3.32 3.07 11.68
C TRP A 239 -3.28 3.56 13.13
N ASP A 240 -4.34 4.26 13.55
CA ASP A 240 -4.47 4.87 14.88
C ASP A 240 -4.94 3.82 15.91
N ILE A 241 -4.18 2.73 16.03
CA ILE A 241 -4.56 1.61 16.92
C ILE A 241 -4.49 1.97 18.41
N HIS A 242 -3.70 2.99 18.77
CA HIS A 242 -3.51 3.42 20.15
C HIS A 242 -4.82 3.98 20.76
N ASP A 243 -5.73 4.49 19.92
CA ASP A 243 -7.07 4.93 20.34
C ASP A 243 -7.88 3.80 21.00
N PHE A 244 -7.49 2.54 20.77
CA PHE A 244 -8.13 1.36 21.33
C PHE A 244 -7.36 0.74 22.51
N ALA A 245 -6.17 1.23 22.86
CA ALA A 245 -5.29 0.62 23.86
C ALA A 245 -5.95 0.42 25.24
N GLY A 246 -6.92 1.26 25.62
CA GLY A 246 -7.69 1.11 26.86
C GLY A 246 -8.74 -0.01 26.87
N ARG A 247 -8.94 -0.72 25.74
CA ARG A 247 -10.02 -1.69 25.53
C ARG A 247 -9.54 -3.14 25.38
N TRP A 248 -8.23 -3.36 25.41
CA TRP A 248 -7.60 -4.67 25.31
C TRP A 248 -6.25 -4.68 26.05
N SER A 249 -5.66 -5.85 26.19
CA SER A 249 -4.36 -6.07 26.79
C SER A 249 -3.60 -7.12 25.97
N GLU A 250 -2.26 -7.15 26.04
CA GLU A 250 -1.47 -8.14 25.29
C GLU A 250 -1.88 -9.59 25.62
N SER A 251 -2.40 -9.84 26.83
CA SER A 251 -2.94 -11.14 27.23
C SER A 251 -4.25 -11.54 26.54
N ASP A 252 -5.02 -10.58 26.01
CA ASP A 252 -6.19 -10.84 25.15
C ASP A 252 -5.76 -11.30 23.74
N GLY A 253 -4.48 -11.08 23.39
CA GLY A 253 -3.96 -11.23 22.05
C GLY A 253 -4.27 -10.01 21.17
N TRP A 254 -3.74 -10.03 19.94
CA TRP A 254 -3.93 -8.95 18.98
C TRP A 254 -5.41 -8.86 18.54
N PRO A 255 -6.11 -7.72 18.79
CA PRO A 255 -7.54 -7.61 18.56
C PRO A 255 -7.88 -6.99 17.19
N PHE A 256 -6.90 -6.71 16.33
CA PHE A 256 -7.14 -6.09 15.04
C PHE A 256 -7.14 -7.13 13.90
N VAL A 257 -8.01 -6.89 12.92
CA VAL A 257 -8.20 -7.78 11.78
C VAL A 257 -8.30 -6.95 10.50
N TYR A 258 -7.75 -7.46 9.40
CA TYR A 258 -8.02 -6.86 8.09
C TYR A 258 -9.42 -7.28 7.59
N ALA A 259 -10.07 -6.40 6.83
CA ALA A 259 -11.42 -6.57 6.27
C ALA A 259 -11.60 -7.88 5.48
N LEU A 260 -10.51 -8.40 4.91
CA LEU A 260 -10.42 -9.63 4.13
C LEU A 260 -10.40 -10.92 4.97
N THR A 261 -11.07 -10.93 6.13
CA THR A 261 -11.14 -12.08 7.06
C THR A 261 -9.85 -12.46 7.78
N ASP A 262 -8.86 -11.57 7.83
CA ASP A 262 -7.51 -11.90 8.29
C ASP A 262 -7.21 -11.37 9.69
N PRO A 263 -7.25 -12.23 10.73
CA PRO A 263 -6.77 -11.90 12.06
C PRO A 263 -5.28 -12.21 12.28
N THR A 264 -4.56 -12.72 11.28
CA THR A 264 -3.16 -13.11 11.42
C THR A 264 -2.19 -12.10 10.82
N GLY A 265 -2.61 -11.30 9.84
CA GLY A 265 -1.83 -10.19 9.27
C GLY A 265 -0.95 -10.58 8.07
N TYR A 266 -1.10 -11.80 7.55
CA TYR A 266 -0.35 -12.28 6.39
C TYR A 266 -1.08 -12.05 5.06
N GLY A 267 -2.40 -11.90 5.08
CA GLY A 267 -3.25 -11.83 3.91
C GLY A 267 -3.41 -10.42 3.34
N TRP A 268 -2.60 -9.45 3.72
CA TRP A 268 -2.82 -8.09 3.26
C TRP A 268 -2.43 -7.91 1.78
N HIS A 269 -2.94 -6.85 1.16
CA HIS A 269 -2.68 -6.58 -0.25
C HIS A 269 -2.85 -5.09 -0.57
N GLY A 270 -2.38 -4.68 -1.73
CA GLY A 270 -2.65 -3.35 -2.24
C GLY A 270 -2.72 -3.34 -3.76
N ASP A 271 -3.45 -2.35 -4.23
CA ASP A 271 -3.84 -2.22 -5.63
C ASP A 271 -3.39 -0.87 -6.16
N PHE A 272 -2.98 -0.87 -7.42
CA PHE A 272 -2.61 0.33 -8.15
C PHE A 272 -3.28 0.31 -9.52
N GLN A 273 -4.04 1.35 -9.82
CA GLN A 273 -4.55 1.62 -11.16
C GLN A 273 -3.99 2.95 -11.64
N ASN A 274 -3.14 2.91 -12.67
CA ASN A 274 -2.46 4.08 -13.17
C ASN A 274 -3.46 5.08 -13.73
N GLY A 275 -3.39 6.32 -13.25
CA GLY A 275 -4.10 7.48 -13.77
C GLY A 275 -3.19 8.69 -13.84
N TRP A 276 -1.87 8.52 -13.83
CA TRP A 276 -0.92 9.60 -14.06
C TRP A 276 -1.06 10.18 -15.46
N ASP A 277 -0.80 11.48 -15.58
CA ASP A 277 -0.24 12.03 -16.82
C ASP A 277 1.13 11.38 -17.04
N VAL A 278 1.20 10.47 -18.02
CA VAL A 278 2.37 9.61 -18.24
C VAL A 278 3.61 10.44 -18.58
N ASP A 279 3.46 11.50 -19.37
CA ASP A 279 4.57 12.37 -19.74
C ASP A 279 5.05 13.20 -18.55
N ALA A 280 4.13 13.66 -17.70
CA ALA A 280 4.49 14.34 -16.45
C ALA A 280 5.25 13.40 -15.51
N LEU A 281 4.80 12.16 -15.35
CA LEU A 281 5.48 11.17 -14.52
C LEU A 281 6.88 10.84 -15.09
N GLN A 282 7.01 10.67 -16.41
CA GLN A 282 8.33 10.41 -17.02
C GLN A 282 9.28 11.59 -16.84
N ARG A 283 8.81 12.83 -17.08
CA ARG A 283 9.64 14.02 -16.80
C ARG A 283 10.03 14.10 -15.33
N ALA A 284 9.13 13.74 -14.43
CA ALA A 284 9.45 13.70 -13.01
C ALA A 284 10.52 12.64 -12.70
N ILE A 285 10.46 11.45 -13.32
CA ILE A 285 11.49 10.38 -13.24
C ILE A 285 12.83 10.81 -13.84
N ASP A 286 12.83 11.72 -14.80
CA ASP A 286 14.08 12.14 -15.46
C ASP A 286 14.73 13.33 -14.75
N GLN A 287 13.95 14.16 -14.04
CA GLN A 287 14.39 15.51 -13.60
C GLN A 287 14.38 15.76 -12.09
N CYS A 288 13.61 15.00 -11.30
CA CYS A 288 13.40 15.27 -9.87
C CYS A 288 14.20 14.35 -8.93
N ASN A 289 15.51 14.24 -9.15
CA ASN A 289 16.48 13.57 -8.28
C ASN A 289 17.83 14.25 -8.37
N ASP A 290 17.76 15.55 -8.18
CA ASP A 290 18.90 16.42 -8.22
C ASP A 290 19.58 16.39 -6.83
N PRO A 291 20.85 15.95 -6.73
CA PRO A 291 21.58 15.93 -5.47
C PRO A 291 21.80 17.34 -4.89
N ASP A 292 21.62 18.40 -5.70
CA ASP A 292 21.80 19.78 -5.28
C ASP A 292 20.51 20.42 -4.71
N ASN A 293 19.39 19.69 -4.62
CA ASN A 293 18.15 20.18 -4.00
C ASN A 293 17.35 19.09 -3.26
N ASP A 294 16.23 19.47 -2.63
CA ASP A 294 15.44 18.59 -1.76
C ASP A 294 14.72 17.44 -2.47
N THR A 295 14.75 17.37 -3.80
CA THR A 295 14.24 16.20 -4.54
C THR A 295 15.00 14.93 -4.20
N ILE A 296 16.30 14.99 -3.89
CA ILE A 296 17.08 13.83 -3.41
C ILE A 296 16.55 13.25 -2.09
N ASN A 297 15.86 14.08 -1.29
CA ASN A 297 15.27 13.71 0.00
C ASN A 297 13.81 13.24 -0.16
N GLY A 298 13.33 13.04 -1.39
CA GLY A 298 11.96 12.62 -1.66
C GLY A 298 10.91 13.67 -1.31
N VAL A 299 11.30 14.94 -1.26
CA VAL A 299 10.39 16.07 -0.97
C VAL A 299 9.64 16.41 -2.26
N PHE A 300 8.39 15.96 -2.36
CA PHE A 300 7.63 16.05 -3.62
C PHE A 300 7.45 17.48 -4.13
N ASN A 301 7.25 18.46 -3.25
CA ASN A 301 7.04 19.86 -3.66
C ASN A 301 8.35 20.58 -4.09
N ALA A 302 9.51 19.94 -3.98
CA ALA A 302 10.75 20.42 -4.58
C ALA A 302 10.83 20.09 -6.09
N CYS A 303 10.04 19.14 -6.58
CA CYS A 303 10.00 18.75 -7.99
C CYS A 303 9.20 19.77 -8.81
N SER A 304 9.88 20.55 -9.64
CA SER A 304 9.27 21.61 -10.47
C SER A 304 8.32 21.10 -11.56
N VAL A 305 8.35 19.80 -11.85
CA VAL A 305 7.43 19.15 -12.80
C VAL A 305 6.01 19.05 -12.24
N PHE A 306 5.86 19.03 -10.91
CA PHE A 306 4.59 18.79 -10.27
C PHE A 306 3.75 20.04 -10.05
N ASN A 307 2.48 19.92 -10.41
CA ASN A 307 1.42 20.84 -10.03
C ASN A 307 0.92 20.44 -8.64
N ILE A 308 1.51 21.07 -7.63
CA ILE A 308 1.17 20.78 -6.23
C ILE A 308 -0.19 21.37 -5.88
N ILE A 309 -1.04 20.57 -5.25
CA ILE A 309 -2.29 21.03 -4.62
C ILE A 309 -2.14 21.03 -3.10
N SER A 310 -2.83 21.94 -2.43
CA SER A 310 -2.81 22.03 -0.97
C SER A 310 -3.44 20.78 -0.33
N ALA A 311 -3.02 20.44 0.89
CA ALA A 311 -3.64 19.34 1.63
C ALA A 311 -5.14 19.57 1.86
N ASP A 312 -5.56 20.82 2.06
CA ASP A 312 -6.98 21.18 2.20
C ASP A 312 -7.78 20.89 0.91
N THR A 313 -7.20 21.22 -0.25
CA THR A 313 -7.81 20.90 -1.56
C THR A 313 -7.90 19.39 -1.77
N ALA A 314 -6.84 18.65 -1.45
CA ALA A 314 -6.82 17.19 -1.55
C ALA A 314 -7.87 16.56 -0.60
N ASN A 315 -7.99 17.06 0.63
CA ASN A 315 -8.96 16.60 1.63
C ASN A 315 -10.41 16.78 1.20
N GLN A 316 -10.69 17.81 0.41
CA GLN A 316 -12.03 18.08 -0.14
C GLN A 316 -12.42 17.10 -1.25
N CYS A 317 -11.47 16.39 -1.86
CA CYS A 317 -11.78 15.40 -2.89
C CYS A 317 -12.36 14.14 -2.25
N LYS A 318 -13.69 14.03 -2.33
CA LYS A 318 -14.48 12.88 -1.84
C LYS A 318 -15.47 12.46 -2.91
N ILE A 319 -15.80 11.17 -2.91
CA ILE A 319 -16.94 10.65 -3.65
C ILE A 319 -17.91 9.97 -2.68
N ASN A 320 -19.18 9.86 -3.10
CA ASN A 320 -20.14 9.06 -2.37
C ASN A 320 -19.87 7.59 -2.66
N ALA A 321 -19.89 6.76 -1.62
CA ALA A 321 -19.91 5.31 -1.79
C ALA A 321 -21.12 4.91 -2.64
N VAL A 322 -20.92 3.94 -3.53
CA VAL A 322 -22.00 3.38 -4.36
C VAL A 322 -22.46 2.02 -3.86
N VAL A 323 -21.70 1.41 -2.95
CA VAL A 323 -22.13 0.25 -2.16
C VAL A 323 -23.00 0.74 -1.00
N ASN A 324 -24.25 0.27 -0.92
CA ASN A 324 -25.14 0.56 0.20
C ASN A 324 -24.90 -0.43 1.36
N GLU A 325 -23.86 -0.18 2.15
CA GLU A 325 -23.44 -1.04 3.28
C GLU A 325 -22.75 -0.19 4.34
N ASP A 326 -23.03 -0.47 5.63
CA ASP A 326 -22.32 0.15 6.73
C ASP A 326 -20.89 -0.41 6.81
N THR A 327 -19.90 0.45 6.60
CA THR A 327 -18.46 0.12 6.69
C THR A 327 -17.77 0.72 7.89
N GLU A 328 -18.46 1.56 8.65
CA GLU A 328 -17.95 2.29 9.82
C GLU A 328 -18.91 2.13 11.02
N GLY A 329 -18.49 2.62 12.19
CA GLY A 329 -19.25 2.48 13.43
C GLY A 329 -19.10 1.10 14.07
N THR A 330 -20.05 0.74 14.93
CA THR A 330 -20.06 -0.54 15.64
C THR A 330 -20.83 -1.60 14.84
N LEU A 331 -20.13 -2.65 14.40
CA LEU A 331 -20.63 -3.68 13.50
C LEU A 331 -20.68 -5.05 14.19
N ALA A 332 -21.74 -5.81 13.95
CA ALA A 332 -21.87 -7.18 14.47
C ALA A 332 -20.94 -8.19 13.77
N LYS A 333 -20.49 -7.85 12.56
CA LYS A 333 -19.59 -8.64 11.70
C LYS A 333 -18.81 -7.70 10.80
N LEU A 334 -17.72 -8.18 10.20
CA LEU A 334 -17.07 -7.45 9.09
C LEU A 334 -18.07 -7.29 7.93
N PRO A 335 -18.05 -6.15 7.20
CA PRO A 335 -18.92 -5.95 6.04
C PRO A 335 -18.74 -7.03 4.97
N GLY A 336 -19.79 -7.33 4.22
CA GLY A 336 -19.85 -8.44 3.28
C GLY A 336 -19.84 -9.82 3.93
N CYS A 337 -19.52 -10.85 3.16
CA CYS A 337 -19.30 -12.19 3.67
C CYS A 337 -17.85 -12.43 4.11
N ASN A 338 -17.45 -11.83 5.24
CA ASN A 338 -16.07 -11.89 5.73
C ASN A 338 -15.93 -12.56 7.12
N PRO A 339 -16.19 -13.88 7.27
CA PRO A 339 -15.96 -14.61 8.53
C PRO A 339 -14.46 -14.74 8.82
N LEU A 340 -14.02 -14.46 10.06
CA LEU A 340 -12.60 -14.55 10.42
C LEU A 340 -12.02 -15.95 10.23
N GLN A 341 -10.86 -16.03 9.58
CA GLN A 341 -10.16 -17.28 9.28
C GLN A 341 -8.73 -17.23 9.83
N LYS A 342 -8.42 -18.01 10.86
CA LYS A 342 -7.11 -17.97 11.55
C LYS A 342 -5.99 -18.76 10.85
N GLY A 343 -6.29 -19.50 9.78
CA GLY A 343 -5.31 -20.36 9.11
C GLY A 343 -4.89 -21.57 9.94
N PRO A 344 -3.65 -22.09 9.77
CA PRO A 344 -2.55 -21.50 8.99
C PRO A 344 -2.69 -21.69 7.47
N GLY A 345 -3.61 -22.54 7.01
CA GLY A 345 -3.91 -22.69 5.59
C GLY A 345 -4.48 -21.41 4.98
N ASP A 346 -4.38 -21.31 3.66
CA ASP A 346 -4.96 -20.21 2.90
C ASP A 346 -6.47 -20.11 3.17
N ALA A 347 -6.94 -18.88 3.35
CA ALA A 347 -8.33 -18.57 3.58
C ALA A 347 -9.17 -18.81 2.33
N THR A 348 -10.41 -19.24 2.56
CA THR A 348 -11.44 -19.35 1.53
C THR A 348 -12.04 -17.97 1.31
N ILE A 349 -12.13 -17.53 0.06
CA ILE A 349 -12.85 -16.32 -0.31
C ILE A 349 -14.32 -16.71 -0.49
N TYR A 350 -15.20 -16.13 0.32
CA TYR A 350 -16.63 -16.37 0.24
C TYR A 350 -17.30 -15.32 -0.65
N SER A 351 -18.32 -15.76 -1.39
CA SER A 351 -19.30 -14.83 -1.97
C SER A 351 -20.42 -14.56 -0.98
N ASP A 352 -21.13 -13.45 -1.14
CA ASP A 352 -22.28 -13.12 -0.29
C ASP A 352 -23.36 -14.21 -0.31
N ALA A 353 -23.47 -14.98 -1.39
CA ALA A 353 -24.42 -16.08 -1.54
C ALA A 353 -23.99 -17.38 -0.82
N GLN A 354 -22.72 -17.52 -0.42
CA GLN A 354 -22.15 -18.75 0.16
C GLN A 354 -21.64 -18.53 1.58
N CYS A 355 -22.30 -17.63 2.32
CA CYS A 355 -21.81 -17.23 3.62
C CYS A 355 -22.02 -18.31 4.69
N PRO A 356 -21.00 -18.62 5.53
CA PRO A 356 -21.06 -19.73 6.48
C PRO A 356 -21.73 -19.40 7.82
N TYR A 357 -22.39 -18.25 7.96
CA TYR A 357 -23.11 -17.85 9.17
C TYR A 357 -24.58 -17.53 8.90
#